data_AF-A0A1S3C2Y1-F1
#
_entry.id   AF-A0A1S3C2Y1-F1
#
_cell.length_a   1.000
_cell.length_b   1.000
_cell.length_c   1.000
_cell.angle_alpha   90.00
_cell.angle_beta   90.00
_cell.angle_gamma   90.00
#
_symmetry.space_group_name_H-M   'P 1'
#
loop_
_entity.id
_entity.type
_entity.pdbx_description
1 polymer ?
#
loop_
_entity_poly.entity_id
_entity_poly.type
_entity_poly.pdbx_seq_one_letter_code
_entity_poly.pdbx_strand_id
1 'polypeptide(L)'
;MVSISTEYGIDINRVRGVVDNSIRILQIKKEFGSFDKYIWGFVNNKPFSPQYKSGHKIPVKTSKSETISKDMVRRGFRSVGPTVVHSFMQAAGLTNDHLTTCHRHLHCTLIAAGRRTPAPTTTTPEVEEDTAAVCQKL
;
A
#
# COMPACT_ATOMS: atom_id res chain seq x y z
N MET A 1 -17.50 5.49 -31.17
CA MET A 1 -17.29 5.88 -29.77
C MET A 1 -15.87 5.48 -29.41
N VAL A 2 -15.01 6.44 -29.08
CA VAL A 2 -13.62 6.15 -28.71
C VAL A 2 -13.63 5.59 -27.28
N SER A 3 -12.86 4.53 -27.01
CA SER A 3 -12.74 4.00 -25.64
C SER A 3 -12.08 5.03 -24.74
N ILE A 4 -12.49 5.13 -23.47
CA ILE A 4 -11.85 5.97 -22.43
C ILE A 4 -10.32 5.73 -22.40
N SER A 5 -9.89 4.49 -22.61
CA SER A 5 -8.46 4.14 -22.68
C SER A 5 -7.71 4.92 -23.78
N THR A 6 -8.35 5.10 -24.93
CA THR A 6 -7.78 5.76 -26.11
C THR A 6 -7.88 7.29 -25.99
N GLU A 7 -8.95 7.80 -25.38
CA GLU A 7 -9.15 9.23 -25.15
C GLU A 7 -8.11 9.81 -24.17
N TYR A 8 -7.83 9.10 -23.07
CA TYR A 8 -6.94 9.57 -22.01
C TYR A 8 -5.54 8.94 -22.05
N GLY A 9 -5.24 8.08 -23.03
CA GLY A 9 -3.96 7.38 -23.13
C GLY A 9 -3.68 6.43 -21.96
N ILE A 10 -4.73 5.86 -21.36
CA ILE A 10 -4.63 4.95 -20.21
C ILE A 10 -4.63 3.50 -20.70
N ASP A 11 -3.60 2.75 -20.34
CA ASP A 11 -3.54 1.31 -20.61
C ASP A 11 -4.67 0.57 -19.88
N ILE A 12 -5.56 -0.07 -20.65
CA ILE A 12 -6.71 -0.82 -20.15
C ILE A 12 -6.30 -1.96 -19.19
N ASN A 13 -5.10 -2.52 -19.34
CA ASN A 13 -4.61 -3.56 -18.43
C ASN A 13 -4.32 -3.01 -17.03
N ARG A 14 -3.95 -1.73 -16.92
CA ARG A 14 -3.77 -1.06 -15.62
C ARG A 14 -5.12 -0.85 -14.94
N VAL A 15 -6.13 -0.43 -15.70
CA VAL A 15 -7.51 -0.25 -15.19
C VAL A 15 -8.02 -1.57 -14.62
N ARG A 16 -7.93 -2.66 -15.40
CA ARG A 16 -8.30 -4.01 -14.93
C ARG A 16 -7.50 -4.44 -13.70
N GLY A 17 -6.20 -4.13 -13.68
CA GLY A 17 -5.34 -4.40 -12.53
C GLY A 17 -5.80 -3.70 -11.25
N VAL A 18 -6.30 -2.47 -11.33
CA VAL A 18 -6.85 -1.73 -10.18
C VAL A 18 -8.15 -2.37 -9.69
N VAL A 19 -9.03 -2.79 -10.60
CA VAL A 19 -10.26 -3.52 -10.24
C VAL A 19 -9.93 -4.82 -9.51
N ASP A 20 -9.01 -5.62 -10.06
CA ASP A 20 -8.57 -6.88 -9.44
C ASP A 20 -7.98 -6.65 -8.04
N ASN A 21 -7.12 -5.63 -7.90
CA ASN A 21 -6.53 -5.25 -6.62
C ASN A 21 -7.58 -4.80 -5.59
N SER A 22 -8.62 -4.08 -6.03
CA SER A 22 -9.71 -3.63 -5.17
C SER A 22 -10.50 -4.82 -4.60
N ILE A 23 -10.76 -5.83 -5.43
CA ILE A 23 -11.37 -7.10 -5.00
C ILE A 23 -10.47 -7.81 -3.96
N ARG A 24 -9.14 -7.83 -4.18
CA ARG A 24 -8.21 -8.41 -3.19
C ARG A 24 -8.20 -7.63 -1.87
N ILE A 25 -8.34 -6.31 -1.89
CA ILE A 25 -8.46 -5.48 -0.68
C ILE A 25 -9.71 -5.86 0.13
N LEU A 26 -10.84 -6.13 -0.52
CA LEU A 26 -12.05 -6.61 0.16
C LEU A 26 -11.82 -7.98 0.82
N GLN A 27 -11.06 -8.87 0.18
CA GLN A 27 -10.67 -10.15 0.79
C GLN A 27 -9.75 -9.96 2.00
N ILE A 28 -8.75 -9.09 1.89
CA ILE A 28 -7.90 -8.69 3.03
C ILE A 28 -8.74 -8.12 4.18
N LYS A 29 -9.75 -7.29 3.89
CA LYS A 29 -10.63 -6.75 4.92
C LYS A 29 -11.34 -7.87 5.69
N LYS A 30 -11.79 -8.93 5.03
CA LYS A 30 -12.42 -10.10 5.68
C LYS A 30 -11.43 -10.84 6.60
N GLU A 31 -10.18 -10.99 6.18
CA GLU A 31 -9.16 -11.73 6.94
C GLU A 31 -8.48 -10.93 8.06
N PHE A 32 -8.19 -9.65 7.83
CA PHE A 32 -7.36 -8.79 8.71
C PHE A 32 -8.15 -7.63 9.32
N GLY A 33 -9.43 -7.50 9.00
CA GLY A 33 -10.30 -6.38 9.39
C GLY A 33 -10.10 -5.10 8.57
N SER A 34 -8.89 -4.82 8.08
CA SER A 34 -8.63 -3.72 7.15
C SER A 34 -7.31 -3.89 6.39
N PHE A 35 -7.18 -3.19 5.25
CA PHE A 35 -5.92 -3.14 4.50
C PHE A 35 -4.79 -2.44 5.28
N ASP A 36 -5.13 -1.42 6.09
CA ASP A 36 -4.18 -0.74 6.96
C ASP A 36 -3.55 -1.71 7.98
N LYS A 37 -4.37 -2.49 8.70
CA LYS A 37 -3.89 -3.50 9.64
C LYS A 37 -3.00 -4.54 8.97
N TYR A 38 -3.40 -5.00 7.78
CA TYR A 38 -2.61 -5.95 6.99
C TYR A 38 -1.24 -5.39 6.62
N ILE A 39 -1.18 -4.21 5.99
CA ILE A 39 0.06 -3.60 5.53
C ILE A 39 0.97 -3.18 6.69
N TRP A 40 0.43 -2.52 7.72
CA TRP A 40 1.21 -2.09 8.89
C TRP A 40 1.66 -3.26 9.78
N GLY A 41 0.96 -4.40 9.71
CA GLY A 41 1.36 -5.65 10.35
C GLY A 41 2.76 -6.12 9.94
N PHE A 42 3.17 -5.91 8.67
CA PHE A 42 4.50 -6.30 8.19
C PHE A 42 5.64 -5.50 8.84
N VAL A 43 5.33 -4.32 9.38
CA VAL A 43 6.30 -3.43 10.03
C VAL A 43 6.06 -3.31 11.53
N ASN A 44 5.27 -4.24 12.12
CA ASN A 44 4.92 -4.22 13.53
C ASN A 44 4.34 -2.86 13.99
N ASN A 45 3.56 -2.20 13.11
CA ASN A 45 3.01 -0.87 13.32
C ASN A 45 4.04 0.24 13.60
N LYS A 46 5.33 -0.01 13.34
CA LYS A 46 6.41 0.96 13.53
C LYS A 46 7.10 1.22 12.19
N PRO A 47 7.06 2.45 11.67
CA PRO A 47 7.71 2.74 10.41
C PRO A 47 9.24 2.69 10.56
N PHE A 48 9.91 2.31 9.49
CA PHE A 48 11.37 2.40 9.41
C PHE A 48 11.80 3.85 9.24
N SER A 49 12.92 4.25 9.82
CA SER A 49 13.49 5.59 9.59
C SER A 49 15.01 5.52 9.49
N PRO A 50 15.53 4.97 8.36
CA PRO A 50 16.95 5.00 8.08
C PRO A 50 17.47 6.44 8.01
N GLN A 51 18.73 6.65 8.38
CA GLN A 51 19.35 7.98 8.39
C GLN A 51 20.22 8.15 7.13
N TYR A 52 19.59 8.19 5.96
CA TYR A 52 20.30 8.31 4.69
C TYR A 52 20.94 9.69 4.54
N LYS A 53 22.26 9.73 4.32
CA LYS A 53 23.00 10.98 4.06
C LYS A 53 23.06 11.36 2.58
N SER A 54 22.77 10.42 1.67
CA SER A 54 22.79 10.65 0.23
C SER A 54 21.83 9.73 -0.52
N GLY A 55 21.27 10.21 -1.63
CA GLY A 55 20.22 9.51 -2.40
C GLY A 55 20.67 8.16 -2.96
N HIS A 56 21.94 8.01 -3.34
CA HIS A 56 22.47 6.74 -3.86
C HIS A 56 22.55 5.63 -2.81
N LYS A 57 22.38 5.95 -1.52
CA LYS A 57 22.28 4.96 -0.44
C LYS A 57 20.85 4.46 -0.22
N ILE A 58 19.85 5.14 -0.79
CA ILE A 58 18.44 4.70 -0.71
C ILE A 58 18.28 3.52 -1.67
N PRO A 59 17.91 2.33 -1.17
CA PRO A 59 17.80 1.16 -2.02
C PRO A 59 16.55 1.27 -2.91
N VAL A 60 16.57 0.60 -4.06
CA VAL A 60 15.41 0.52 -4.97
C VAL A 60 14.35 -0.49 -4.44
N LYS A 61 14.78 -1.45 -3.62
CA LYS A 61 13.94 -2.42 -2.93
C LYS A 61 14.63 -2.89 -1.65
N THR A 62 13.87 -3.39 -0.69
CA THR A 62 14.38 -3.88 0.60
C THR A 62 13.94 -5.33 0.82
N SER A 63 14.58 -6.03 1.76
CA SER A 63 14.10 -7.36 2.18
C SER A 63 12.64 -7.32 2.64
N LYS A 64 12.23 -6.23 3.30
CA LYS A 64 10.85 -6.02 3.73
C LYS A 64 9.90 -5.85 2.54
N SER A 65 10.27 -5.05 1.53
CA SER A 65 9.44 -4.90 0.33
C SER A 65 9.34 -6.18 -0.48
N GLU A 66 10.38 -7.02 -0.49
CA GLU A 66 10.36 -8.35 -1.08
C GLU A 66 9.39 -9.29 -0.34
N THR A 67 9.39 -9.29 0.99
CA THR A 67 8.43 -10.09 1.78
C THR A 67 6.99 -9.67 1.51
N ILE A 68 6.71 -8.37 1.55
CA ILE A 68 5.35 -7.84 1.29
C ILE A 68 4.93 -8.16 -0.14
N SER A 69 5.81 -7.92 -1.12
CA SER A 69 5.56 -8.23 -2.53
C SER A 69 5.21 -9.70 -2.74
N LYS A 70 5.97 -10.62 -2.17
CA LYS A 70 5.69 -12.07 -2.26
C LYS A 70 4.31 -12.41 -1.71
N ASP A 71 3.92 -11.84 -0.57
CA ASP A 71 2.60 -12.10 0.01
C ASP A 71 1.48 -11.52 -0.86
N MET A 72 1.63 -10.29 -1.34
CA MET A 72 0.64 -9.65 -2.22
C MET A 72 0.49 -10.39 -3.55
N VAL A 73 1.59 -10.85 -4.17
CA VAL A 73 1.55 -11.70 -5.37
C VAL A 73 0.81 -13.00 -5.09
N ARG A 74 1.12 -13.68 -3.97
CA ARG A 74 0.44 -14.92 -3.55
C ARG A 74 -1.08 -14.71 -3.39
N ARG A 75 -1.49 -13.53 -2.94
CA ARG A 75 -2.89 -13.13 -2.78
C ARG A 75 -3.56 -12.64 -4.06
N GLY A 76 -2.86 -12.65 -5.19
CA GLY A 76 -3.40 -12.29 -6.50
C GLY A 76 -3.42 -10.79 -6.79
N PHE A 77 -2.68 -9.97 -6.04
CA PHE A 77 -2.50 -8.57 -6.42
C PHE A 77 -1.65 -8.46 -7.70
N ARG A 78 -1.93 -7.44 -8.50
CA ARG A 78 -1.26 -7.12 -9.77
C ARG A 78 -0.37 -5.91 -9.63
N SER A 79 0.75 -5.91 -10.36
CA SER A 79 1.75 -4.83 -10.37
C SER A 79 2.39 -4.52 -9.01
N VAL A 80 2.56 -5.55 -8.17
CA VAL A 80 3.10 -5.43 -6.81
C VAL A 80 4.51 -6.01 -6.68
N GLY A 81 5.38 -5.76 -7.66
CA GLY A 81 6.78 -6.17 -7.61
C GLY A 81 7.55 -5.48 -6.46
N PRO A 82 8.69 -6.02 -5.98
CA PRO A 82 9.38 -5.49 -4.79
C PRO A 82 9.78 -4.02 -4.86
N THR A 83 10.11 -3.51 -6.05
CA THR A 83 10.39 -2.08 -6.27
C THR A 83 9.14 -1.23 -6.11
N VAL A 84 8.02 -1.62 -6.73
CA VAL A 84 6.74 -0.91 -6.60
C VAL A 84 6.28 -0.90 -5.15
N VAL A 85 6.42 -2.04 -4.47
CA VAL A 85 6.08 -2.15 -3.04
C VAL A 85 7.00 -1.27 -2.19
N HIS A 86 8.29 -1.15 -2.51
CA HIS A 86 9.16 -0.23 -1.77
C HIS A 86 8.76 1.23 -1.98
N SER A 87 8.45 1.63 -3.21
CA SER A 87 7.92 2.97 -3.51
C SER A 87 6.59 3.22 -2.79
N PHE A 88 5.70 2.23 -2.74
CA PHE A 88 4.49 2.30 -1.93
C PHE A 88 4.81 2.46 -0.44
N MET A 89 5.80 1.73 0.09
CA MET A 89 6.22 1.88 1.49
C MET A 89 6.70 3.29 1.82
N GLN A 90 7.44 3.91 0.91
CA GLN A 90 7.88 5.29 1.04
C GLN A 90 6.69 6.26 1.03
N ALA A 91 5.80 6.12 0.04
CA ALA A 91 4.63 6.99 -0.11
C ALA A 91 3.62 6.85 1.04
N ALA A 92 3.39 5.63 1.53
CA ALA A 92 2.45 5.34 2.61
C ALA A 92 3.04 5.62 4.02
N GLY A 93 4.32 6.00 4.11
CA GLY A 93 5.00 6.30 5.36
C GLY A 93 5.38 5.06 6.19
N LEU A 94 5.39 3.87 5.60
CA LEU A 94 5.93 2.64 6.23
C LEU A 94 7.46 2.72 6.39
N THR A 95 8.10 3.55 5.58
CA THR A 95 9.49 3.96 5.76
C THR A 95 9.63 5.47 5.55
N ASN A 96 10.46 6.12 6.36
CA ASN A 96 10.91 7.47 6.16
C ASN A 96 12.32 7.44 5.54
N ASP A 97 12.35 7.46 4.20
CA ASP A 97 13.59 7.42 3.42
C ASP A 97 14.07 8.82 3.00
N HIS A 98 13.51 9.89 3.58
CA HIS A 98 14.05 11.23 3.38
C HIS A 98 15.53 11.27 3.81
N LEU A 99 16.32 12.06 3.08
CA LEU A 99 17.69 12.35 3.50
C LEU A 99 17.68 13.09 4.83
N THR A 100 18.69 12.89 5.66
CA THR A 100 18.79 13.59 6.95
C THR A 100 18.88 15.11 6.81
N THR A 101 19.27 15.60 5.64
CA THR A 101 19.32 17.03 5.27
C THR A 101 18.00 17.56 4.69
N CYS A 102 17.03 16.69 4.41
CA CYS A 102 15.72 17.10 3.91
C CYS A 102 14.92 17.78 5.04
N HIS A 103 14.34 18.94 4.76
CA HIS A 103 13.53 19.69 5.73
C HIS A 103 12.32 18.91 6.29
N ARG A 104 11.86 17.86 5.59
CA ARG A 104 10.76 16.99 6.03
C ARG A 104 11.19 15.85 6.94
N HIS A 105 12.48 15.51 6.98
CA HIS A 105 12.97 14.31 7.67
C HIS A 105 12.56 14.28 9.14
N LEU A 106 12.87 15.35 9.88
CA LEU A 106 12.53 15.47 11.30
C LEU A 106 11.01 15.40 11.52
N HIS A 107 10.25 16.12 10.72
CA HIS A 107 8.78 16.14 10.82
C HIS A 107 8.18 14.75 10.60
N CYS A 108 8.64 14.01 9.58
CA CYS A 108 8.20 12.64 9.31
C CYS A 108 8.59 11.68 10.44
N THR A 109 9.80 11.82 11.02
CA THR A 109 10.22 11.03 12.19
C THR A 109 9.36 11.30 13.43
N LEU A 110 8.97 12.55 13.67
CA LEU A 110 8.10 12.91 14.81
C LEU A 110 6.68 12.36 14.64
N ILE A 111 6.09 12.46 13.43
CA ILE A 111 4.79 11.85 13.14
C ILE A 111 4.84 10.34 13.33
N ALA A 112 5.90 9.70 12.84
CA ALA A 112 6.14 8.27 13.01
C ALA A 112 6.17 7.84 14.48
N ALA A 113 6.83 8.61 15.34
CA ALA A 113 6.90 8.34 16.78
C ALA A 113 5.55 8.49 17.50
N GLY A 114 4.65 9.34 16.97
CA GLY A 114 3.33 9.58 17.55
C GLY A 114 2.24 8.56 17.13
N ARG A 115 2.52 7.67 16.18
CA ARG A 115 1.55 6.67 15.72
C ARG A 115 1.34 5.63 16.83
N ARG A 116 0.20 5.70 17.51
CA ARG A 116 -0.22 4.66 18.46
C ARG A 116 -0.66 3.43 17.68
N THR A 117 -0.35 2.24 18.17
CA THR A 117 -0.97 1.00 17.69
C THR A 117 -2.48 1.12 17.84
N PRO A 118 -3.28 0.91 16.79
CA PRO A 118 -4.72 0.92 16.93
C PRO A 118 -5.13 -0.20 17.89
N ALA A 119 -5.94 0.14 18.90
CA ALA A 119 -6.56 -0.84 19.79
C ALA A 119 -7.43 -1.82 18.98
N PRO A 120 -7.62 -3.07 19.44
CA PRO A 120 -8.44 -4.04 18.74
C PRO A 120 -9.87 -3.49 18.65
N THR A 121 -10.30 -3.20 17.42
CA THR A 121 -11.58 -2.56 17.12
C THR A 121 -12.70 -3.58 17.26
N THR A 122 -13.60 -3.38 18.23
CA THR A 122 -14.91 -4.05 18.30
C THR A 122 -15.68 -3.78 17.00
N THR A 123 -16.23 -4.85 16.45
CA THR A 123 -17.06 -4.92 15.24
C THR A 123 -18.22 -3.92 15.30
N THR A 124 -18.23 -2.94 14.41
CA THR A 124 -19.46 -2.22 14.02
C THR A 124 -20.21 -3.04 12.97
N PRO A 125 -21.55 -3.10 13.00
CA PRO A 125 -22.33 -3.88 12.05
C PRO A 125 -22.19 -3.27 10.64
N GLU A 126 -21.89 -4.13 9.66
CA GLU A 126 -21.75 -3.75 8.25
C GLU A 126 -23.13 -3.51 7.63
N VAL A 127 -23.28 -2.38 6.93
CA VAL A 127 -24.36 -2.20 5.95
C VAL A 127 -23.95 -3.00 4.73
N GLU A 128 -24.68 -4.08 4.47
CA GLU A 128 -24.52 -4.97 3.33
C GLU A 128 -25.04 -4.27 2.07
N GLU A 129 -24.16 -3.59 1.33
CA GLU A 129 -24.47 -3.13 -0.03
C GLU A 129 -23.64 -3.95 -1.02
N ASP A 130 -24.36 -4.76 -1.78
CA ASP A 130 -23.88 -5.77 -2.73
C ASP A 130 -23.00 -5.14 -3.83
N THR A 131 -21.71 -5.03 -3.53
CA THR A 131 -20.70 -4.43 -4.41
C THR A 131 -20.32 -5.37 -5.56
N ALA A 132 -20.76 -6.64 -5.53
CA ALA A 132 -20.44 -7.64 -6.55
C ALA A 132 -21.13 -7.34 -7.89
N ALA A 133 -22.29 -6.68 -7.88
CA ALA A 133 -23.07 -6.39 -9.07
C ALA A 133 -22.48 -5.28 -9.97
N VAL A 134 -21.67 -4.35 -9.40
CA VAL A 134 -21.13 -3.20 -10.16
C VAL A 134 -19.95 -3.61 -11.05
N CYS A 135 -19.14 -4.58 -10.61
CA CYS A 135 -17.92 -4.97 -11.33
C CYS A 135 -18.14 -5.94 -12.51
N GLN A 136 -19.31 -6.56 -12.66
CA GLN A 136 -19.61 -7.48 -13.76
C GLN A 136 -20.10 -6.79 -15.05
N LYS A 137 -20.19 -5.46 -15.07
CA LYS A 137 -20.71 -4.66 -16.20
C LYS A 137 -19.66 -3.75 -16.87
N LEU A 138 -18.36 -3.99 -16.64
CA LEU A 138 -17.25 -3.40 -17.39
C LEU A 138 -16.53 -4.46 -18.22
#